data_AF-A0A7X7QNJ6-F1
#
_entry.id   AF-A0A7X7QNJ6-F1
#
_cell.length_a   1.000
_cell.length_b   1.000
_cell.length_c   1.000
_cell.angle_alpha   90.00
_cell.angle_beta   90.00
_cell.angle_gamma   90.00
#
_symmetry.space_group_name_H-M   'P 1'
#
loop_
_entity.id
_entity.type
_entity.pdbx_description
1 polymer ?
#
loop_
_entity_poly.entity_id
_entity_poly.type
_entity_poly.pdbx_seq_one_letter_code
_entity_poly.pdbx_strand_id
1 'polypeptide(L)' 'FFSNSTMNKSILLALGLTMVVVYVPFLNPIFDTIPLALRDWAVIMAMAVIPFVMGELFKFVYHRNTRRARIEMDRKRIEQ' A
#
# COMPACT_ATOMS: atom_id res chain seq x y z
N PHE A 1 9.69 2.87 4.85
CA PHE A 1 8.29 3.12 4.47
C PHE A 1 7.92 4.61 4.33
N PHE A 2 8.72 5.59 4.79
CA PHE A 2 8.38 7.03 4.72
C PHE A 2 9.43 7.92 4.03
N SER A 3 10.03 7.49 2.91
CA SER A 3 11.01 8.32 2.20
C SER A 3 10.38 9.38 1.29
N ASN A 4 9.12 9.21 0.88
CA ASN A 4 8.43 10.11 -0.06
C ASN A 4 7.27 10.84 0.65
N SER A 5 7.53 12.09 1.01
CA SER A 5 6.56 12.97 1.69
C SER A 5 5.31 13.19 0.84
N THR A 6 5.45 13.34 -0.47
CA THR A 6 4.32 13.52 -1.40
C THR A 6 3.42 12.29 -1.41
N MET A 7 3.98 11.09 -1.50
CA MET A 7 3.21 9.84 -1.48
C MET A 7 2.42 9.68 -0.17
N ASN A 8 3.07 9.95 0.98
CA ASN A 8 2.41 9.84 2.28
C ASN A 8 1.26 10.86 2.42
N LYS A 9 1.43 12.09 1.93
CA LYS A 9 0.37 13.11 1.92
C LYS A 9 -0.81 12.70 1.06
N SER A 10 -0.56 12.13 -0.13
CA SER A 10 -1.64 11.62 -1.00
C SER A 10 -2.43 10.49 -0.35
N ILE A 11 -1.74 9.55 0.32
CA ILE A 11 -2.40 8.47 1.06
C ILE A 11 -3.26 9.02 2.19
N LEU A 12 -2.73 9.97 2.97
CA LEU A 12 -3.46 10.60 4.06
C LEU A 12 -4.69 11.36 3.55
N LEU A 13 -4.56 12.07 2.43
CA LEU A 13 -5.66 12.77 1.79
C LEU A 13 -6.74 11.79 1.35
N ALA A 14 -6.37 10.70 0.67
CA ALA A 14 -7.33 9.67 0.24
C ALA A 14 -8.05 9.03 1.42
N LEU A 15 -7.32 8.65 2.49
CA LEU A 15 -7.90 8.11 3.71
C LEU A 15 -8.86 9.11 4.38
N GLY A 16 -8.49 10.39 4.42
CA GLY A 16 -9.34 11.45 4.96
C GLY A 16 -10.64 11.59 4.18
N LEU A 17 -10.59 11.61 2.84
CA LEU A 17 -11.77 11.65 1.99
C LEU A 17 -12.66 10.42 2.20
N THR A 18 -12.08 9.22 2.32
CA THR A 18 -12.86 8.01 2.63
C THR A 18 -13.60 8.14 3.96
N MET A 19 -12.95 8.67 5.00
CA MET A 19 -13.63 8.91 6.29
C MET A 19 -14.76 9.92 6.18
N VAL A 20 -14.59 10.98 5.39
CA VAL A 20 -15.64 11.98 5.12
C VAL A 20 -16.84 11.31 4.45
N VAL A 21 -16.63 10.52 3.39
CA VAL A 21 -17.73 9.87 2.65
C VAL A 21 -18.49 8.83 3.48
N VAL A 22 -17.84 8.16 4.44
CA VAL A 22 -18.48 7.12 5.27
C VAL A 22 -19.24 7.71 6.47
N TYR A 23 -18.75 8.79 7.07
CA TYR A 23 -19.32 9.35 8.30
C TYR A 23 -20.15 10.62 8.11
N VAL A 24 -20.10 11.27 6.94
CA VAL A 24 -20.96 12.43 6.66
C VAL A 24 -22.29 11.94 6.07
N PRO A 25 -23.40 12.02 6.84
CA PRO A 25 -24.68 11.40 6.45
C PRO A 25 -25.31 12.00 5.19
N PHE A 26 -24.90 13.21 4.77
CA PHE A 26 -25.32 13.83 3.51
C PHE A 26 -24.75 13.09 2.28
N LEU A 27 -23.57 12.48 2.42
CA LEU A 27 -22.90 11.77 1.33
C LEU A 27 -23.35 10.31 1.23
N ASN A 28 -23.89 9.74 2.31
CA ASN A 28 -24.38 8.36 2.35
C ASN A 28 -25.35 7.99 1.21
N PRO A 29 -26.40 8.77 0.89
CA PRO A 29 -27.31 8.44 -0.22
C PRO A 29 -26.73 8.73 -1.61
N ILE A 30 -25.61 9.46 -1.72
CA ILE A 30 -24.94 9.75 -3.00
C ILE A 30 -23.98 8.61 -3.37
N PHE A 31 -23.31 8.05 -2.36
CA PHE A 31 -22.30 7.01 -2.50
C PHE A 31 -22.76 5.63 -2.03
N ASP A 32 -24.02 5.49 -1.61
CA ASP A 32 -24.60 4.29 -1.00
C ASP A 32 -23.75 3.69 0.13
N THR A 33 -23.24 4.56 1.00
CA THR A 33 -22.40 4.17 2.15
C THR A 33 -23.21 4.04 3.44
N ILE A 34 -22.81 3.08 4.26
CA ILE A 34 -23.31 2.87 5.63
C ILE A 34 -22.18 3.19 6.60
N PRO A 35 -22.44 3.83 7.75
CA PRO A 35 -21.40 4.08 8.75
C PRO A 35 -20.90 2.75 9.30
N LEU A 36 -19.61 2.46 9.10
CA LEU A 36 -18.98 1.23 9.58
C LEU A 36 -18.70 1.33 11.08
N ALA A 37 -18.99 0.25 11.81
CA ALA A 37 -18.56 0.13 13.20
C ALA A 37 -17.06 -0.23 13.27
N LEU A 38 -16.44 0.02 14.42
CA LEU A 38 -15.03 -0.36 14.67
C LEU A 38 -14.76 -1.86 14.45
N ARG A 39 -15.77 -2.71 14.64
CA ARG A 39 -15.70 -4.15 14.37
C ARG A 39 -15.51 -4.44 12.88
N ASP A 40 -16.22 -3.73 12.01
CA ASP A 40 -16.15 -3.93 10.55
C ASP A 40 -14.77 -3.51 10.03
N TRP A 41 -14.22 -2.43 10.58
CA TRP A 41 -12.84 -2.01 10.32
C TRP A 41 -11.82 -3.10 10.66
N ALA A 42 -12.01 -3.83 11.76
CA ALA A 42 -11.13 -4.95 12.13
C ALA A 42 -11.19 -6.09 11.10
N VAL A 43 -12.37 -6.39 10.55
CA VAL A 43 -12.54 -7.39 9.49
C VAL A 43 -11.85 -6.95 8.20
N ILE A 44 -12.03 -5.68 7.80
CA ILE A 44 -11.37 -5.11 6.62
C ILE A 44 -9.85 -5.18 6.76
N MET A 45 -9.32 -4.78 7.93
CA MET A 45 -7.88 -4.87 8.21
C MET A 45 -7.37 -6.31 8.13
N ALA A 46 -8.11 -7.27 8.70
CA ALA A 46 -7.74 -8.68 8.61
C ALA A 46 -7.69 -9.18 7.15
N MET A 47 -8.65 -8.77 6.32
CA MET A 47 -8.64 -9.10 4.89
C MET A 47 -7.52 -8.38 4.12
N ALA A 48 -7.20 -7.14 4.48
CA ALA A 48 -6.15 -6.34 3.85
C ALA A 48 -4.74 -6.91 4.09
N VAL A 49 -4.55 -7.70 5.15
CA VAL A 49 -3.27 -8.41 5.39
C VAL A 49 -2.97 -9.42 4.28
N ILE A 50 -3.99 -10.03 3.66
CA ILE A 50 -3.80 -11.05 2.61
C ILE A 50 -3.01 -10.50 1.41
N PRO A 51 -3.46 -9.43 0.71
CA PRO A 51 -2.70 -8.87 -0.41
C PRO A 51 -1.37 -8.26 0.03
N PHE A 52 -1.25 -7.77 1.26
CA PHE A 52 0.01 -7.24 1.80
C PHE A 52 1.08 -8.34 1.89
N VAL A 53 0.74 -9.46 2.54
CA VAL A 53 1.62 -10.62 2.68
C VAL A 53 1.92 -11.24 1.32
N MET A 54 0.92 -11.34 0.44
CA MET A 54 1.13 -11.80 -0.93
C MET A 54 2.11 -10.91 -1.69
N GLY A 55 2.00 -9.59 -1.62
CA GLY A 55 2.93 -8.68 -2.30
C GLY A 55 4.38 -8.87 -1.84
N GLU A 56 4.60 -9.09 -0.54
CA GLU A 56 5.92 -9.37 0.02
C GLU A 56 6.44 -10.75 -0.41
N LEU A 57 5.59 -11.78 -0.40
CA LEU A 57 5.90 -13.12 -0.92
C LEU A 57 6.25 -13.09 -2.41
N PHE A 58 5.46 -12.39 -3.23
CA PHE A 58 5.72 -12.23 -4.67
C PHE A 58 7.08 -11.57 -4.92
N LYS A 59 7.42 -10.53 -4.16
CA LYS A 59 8.75 -9.90 -4.22
C LYS A 59 9.83 -10.88 -3.76
N PHE A 60 9.61 -11.65 -2.71
CA PHE A 60 10.60 -12.61 -2.22
C PHE A 60 10.88 -13.72 -3.25
N VAL A 61 9.82 -14.27 -3.87
CA VAL A 61 9.90 -15.35 -4.85
C VAL A 61 10.47 -14.85 -6.19
N TYR A 62 10.05 -13.67 -6.66
CA TYR A 62 10.39 -13.17 -8.00
C TYR A 62 11.68 -12.32 -8.04
N HIS A 63 12.09 -11.70 -6.93
CA HIS A 63 13.17 -10.71 -6.94
C HIS A 63 14.56 -11.24 -6.54
N ARG A 64 14.85 -12.51 -6.83
CA ARG A 64 16.18 -13.10 -6.53
C ARG A 64 17.28 -12.78 -7.56
N ASN A 65 16.96 -12.26 -8.75
CA ASN A 65 17.93 -12.19 -9.87
C ASN A 65 18.49 -10.82 -10.28
N THR A 66 18.03 -9.68 -9.76
CA THR A 66 18.49 -8.36 -10.27
C THR A 66 19.62 -7.70 -9.49
N ARG A 67 19.85 -8.07 -8.22
CA ARG A 67 20.93 -7.46 -7.42
C ARG A 67 22.32 -8.05 -7.68
N ARG A 68 22.42 -9.36 -7.96
CA ARG A 68 23.69 -10.04 -8.23
C ARG A 68 24.30 -9.60 -9.58
N ALA A 69 23.47 -9.50 -10.63
CA ALA A 69 23.91 -9.10 -11.96
C ALA A 69 24.45 -7.65 -12.02
N ARG A 70 23.90 -6.73 -11.22
CA ARG A 70 24.37 -5.34 -11.18
C ARG A 70 25.75 -5.20 -10.52
N ILE A 71 25.97 -5.91 -9.40
CA ILE A 71 27.26 -5.88 -8.68
C ILE A 71 28.40 -6.43 -9.56
N GLU A 72 28.11 -7.46 -10.36
CA GLU A 72 29.12 -8.08 -11.22
C GLU A 72 29.45 -7.23 -12.46
N MET A 73 28.46 -6.51 -13.00
CA MET A 73 28.67 -5.53 -14.08
C MET A 73 29.48 -4.32 -13.60
N ASP A 74 29.20 -3.83 -12.39
CA ASP A 74 29.95 -2.70 -11.80
C ASP A 74 31.40 -3.08 -11.48
N ARG A 75 31.65 -4.31 -11.00
CA ARG A 75 33.01 -4.84 -10.77
C ARG A 75 33.82 -4.92 -12.07
N LYS A 76 33.22 -5.41 -13.15
CA LYS A 76 33.88 -5.50 -14.47
C LYS A 76 34.24 -4.14 -15.07
N ARG A 77 33.46 -3.09 -14.78
CA ARG A 77 33.77 -1.70 -15.19
C ARG A 77 34.93 -1.05 -14.43
N ILE A 78 35.30 -1.56 -13.27
CA ILE A 78 36.40 -1.02 -12.46
C ILE A 78 37.72 -1.73 -12.79
N GLU A 79 37.64 -3.00 -13.23
CA GLU A 79 38.80 -3.81 -13.62
C GLU A 79 39.24 -3.62 -15.10
N GLN A 80 38.42 -2.95 -15.92
CA GLN A 80 38.75 -2.53 -17.30
C GLN A 80 39.13 -1.06 -17.37
#